data_AF-A0A2M8Q610-F1
#
_entry.id   AF-A0A2M8Q610-F1
#
_cell.length_a   1.000
_cell.length_b   1.000
_cell.length_c   1.000
_cell.angle_alpha   90.00
_cell.angle_beta   90.00
_cell.angle_gamma   90.00
#
_symmetry.space_group_name_H-M   'P 1'
#
loop_
_entity.id
_entity.type
_entity.pdbx_description
1 polymer ?
#
loop_
_entity_poly.entity_id
_entity_poly.type
_entity_poly.pdbx_seq_one_letter_code
_entity_poly.pdbx_strand_id
1 'polypeptide(L)'
;EGQERTGSANPHLLRALRGVTEEYRRLNVLNYEMESGTLFKMGGVYGFAAGCVCGVIAQRTEAERVVLEAKAIAVENAIRVAVEA
;
A
#
# COMPACT_ATOMS: atom_id res chain seq x y z
N GLU A 1 11.42 -0.55 9.19
CA GLU A 1 10.76 -1.08 7.96
C GLU A 1 10.54 0.02 6.94
N GLY A 2 10.25 -0.31 5.67
CA GLY A 2 10.09 0.67 4.57
C GLY A 2 8.83 1.54 4.64
N GLN A 3 7.82 1.15 5.43
CA GLN A 3 6.54 1.88 5.59
C GLN A 3 6.43 2.59 6.96
N GLU A 4 7.57 3.05 7.48
CA GLU A 4 7.69 3.81 8.74
C GLU A 4 7.19 3.07 10.00
N ARG A 5 7.19 1.74 10.01
CA ARG A 5 6.81 0.98 11.21
C ARG A 5 7.98 0.89 12.20
N THR A 6 7.70 1.18 13.47
CA THR A 6 8.64 1.09 14.60
C THR A 6 8.40 -0.13 15.49
N GLY A 7 7.26 -0.83 15.35
CA GLY A 7 6.92 -2.03 16.11
C GLY A 7 7.64 -3.32 15.67
N SER A 8 8.80 -3.20 15.03
CA SER A 8 9.58 -4.33 14.48
C SER A 8 10.74 -4.72 15.40
N ALA A 9 11.45 -5.81 15.08
CA ALA A 9 12.62 -6.25 15.84
C ALA A 9 13.72 -5.17 15.99
N ASN A 10 13.80 -4.23 15.03
CA ASN A 10 14.59 -3.02 15.17
C ASN A 10 13.66 -1.79 15.22
N PRO A 11 13.56 -1.09 16.36
CA PRO A 11 12.69 0.07 16.48
C PRO A 11 13.26 1.33 15.79
N HIS A 12 14.54 1.32 15.41
CA HIS A 12 15.20 2.48 14.81
C HIS A 12 15.01 2.50 13.29
N LEU A 13 14.35 3.55 12.82
CA LEU A 13 14.22 3.84 11.40
C LEU A 13 15.44 4.59 10.87
N LEU A 14 15.80 4.27 9.62
CA LEU A 14 16.70 5.10 8.81
C LEU A 14 16.18 6.54 8.78
N ARG A 15 17.09 7.51 8.76
CA ARG A 15 16.74 8.93 8.76
C ARG A 15 15.75 9.29 7.65
N ALA A 16 15.94 8.74 6.45
CA ALA A 16 15.10 9.00 5.28
C ALA A 16 13.65 8.50 5.41
N LEU A 17 13.37 7.59 6.36
CA LEU A 17 12.04 7.02 6.56
C LEU A 17 11.24 7.74 7.64
N ARG A 18 11.87 8.64 8.41
CA ARG A 18 11.20 9.37 9.50
C ARG A 18 10.40 10.54 8.93
N GLY A 19 9.11 10.57 9.19
CA GLY A 19 8.14 11.54 8.69
C GLY A 19 7.56 11.23 7.31
N VAL A 20 7.98 10.13 6.66
CA VAL A 20 7.61 9.84 5.26
C VAL A 20 6.11 9.63 5.08
N THR A 21 5.42 9.04 6.05
CA THR A 21 3.95 8.83 5.99
C THR A 21 3.18 10.15 6.00
N GLU A 22 3.62 11.11 6.80
CA GLU A 22 3.02 12.44 6.84
C GLU A 22 3.33 13.23 5.56
N GLU A 23 4.56 13.11 5.04
CA GLU A 23 4.94 13.71 3.76
C GLU A 23 4.09 13.17 2.61
N TYR A 24 3.96 11.84 2.51
CA TYR A 24 3.15 11.18 1.49
C TYR A 24 1.66 11.58 1.58
N ARG A 25 1.12 11.73 2.80
CA ARG A 25 -0.25 12.21 3.00
C ARG A 25 -0.44 13.63 2.45
N ARG A 26 0.51 14.55 2.69
CA ARG A 26 0.45 15.93 2.14
C ARG A 26 0.53 15.96 0.62
N LEU A 27 1.15 14.94 0.01
CA LEU A 27 1.20 14.75 -1.44
C LEU A 27 -0.01 13.99 -2.00
N ASN A 28 -1.03 13.73 -1.18
CA ASN A 28 -2.22 12.95 -1.54
C ASN A 28 -1.92 11.51 -2.00
N VAL A 29 -0.84 10.90 -1.51
CA VAL A 29 -0.62 9.46 -1.66
C VAL A 29 -1.65 8.72 -0.81
N LEU A 30 -2.36 7.78 -1.44
CA LEU A 30 -3.55 7.16 -0.84
C LEU A 30 -3.23 5.97 0.07
N ASN A 31 -2.27 5.14 -0.32
CA ASN A 31 -1.98 3.89 0.37
C ASN A 31 -0.50 3.47 0.23
N TYR A 32 -0.12 2.50 1.05
CA TYR A 32 1.10 1.72 0.89
C TYR A 32 0.76 0.32 0.37
N GLU A 33 1.56 -0.16 -0.57
CA GLU A 33 1.60 -1.54 -1.09
C GLU A 33 3.07 -1.85 -1.46
N MET A 34 3.39 -2.98 -2.10
CA MET A 34 4.80 -3.38 -2.32
C MET A 34 5.14 -3.85 -3.75
N GLU A 35 4.20 -3.86 -4.68
CA GLU A 35 4.34 -4.50 -5.98
C GLU A 35 4.10 -3.54 -7.16
N SER A 36 3.20 -2.56 -7.02
CA SER A 36 2.69 -1.73 -8.12
C SER A 36 3.78 -0.85 -8.73
N GLY A 37 4.72 -0.36 -7.92
CA GLY A 37 5.88 0.41 -8.42
C GLY A 37 6.70 -0.37 -9.46
N THR A 38 6.99 -1.65 -9.18
CA THR A 38 7.70 -2.53 -10.11
C THR A 38 6.82 -2.89 -11.30
N LEU A 39 5.56 -3.27 -11.06
CA LEU A 39 4.60 -3.63 -12.11
C LEU A 39 4.45 -2.53 -13.16
N PHE A 40 4.19 -1.29 -12.73
CA PHE A 40 4.01 -0.17 -13.65
C PHE A 40 5.30 0.23 -14.36
N LYS A 41 6.45 0.12 -13.69
CA LYS A 41 7.74 0.38 -14.34
C LYS A 41 8.01 -0.64 -15.45
N MET A 42 7.80 -1.92 -15.18
CA MET A 42 7.98 -2.99 -16.18
C MET A 42 6.97 -2.85 -17.32
N GLY A 43 5.69 -2.61 -17.02
CA GLY A 43 4.66 -2.40 -18.03
C GLY A 43 4.99 -1.25 -18.98
N GLY A 44 5.39 -0.09 -18.42
CA GLY A 44 5.78 1.07 -19.23
C GLY A 44 7.04 0.85 -20.07
N VAL A 45 8.05 0.13 -19.56
CA VAL A 45 9.30 -0.12 -20.30
C VAL A 45 9.13 -1.20 -21.37
N TYR A 46 8.36 -2.25 -21.10
CA TYR A 46 8.15 -3.36 -22.04
C TYR A 46 6.96 -3.14 -22.99
N GLY A 47 6.18 -2.08 -22.79
CA GLY A 47 5.02 -1.76 -23.63
C GLY A 47 3.78 -2.60 -23.32
N PHE A 48 3.64 -3.10 -22.09
CA PHE A 48 2.43 -3.81 -21.65
C PHE A 48 1.43 -2.86 -20.99
N ALA A 49 0.15 -3.14 -21.18
CA ALA A 49 -0.89 -2.58 -20.31
C ALA A 49 -0.72 -3.17 -18.89
N ALA A 50 -0.77 -2.31 -17.88
CA ALA A 50 -0.65 -2.70 -16.48
C ALA A 50 -1.66 -1.93 -15.62
N GLY A 51 -2.25 -2.60 -14.63
CA GLY A 51 -3.23 -2.04 -13.70
C GLY A 51 -3.02 -2.60 -12.29
N CYS A 52 -3.51 -1.90 -11.27
CA CYS A 52 -3.47 -2.34 -9.88
C CYS A 52 -4.75 -1.90 -9.16
N VAL A 53 -5.39 -2.86 -8.47
CA VAL A 53 -6.56 -2.63 -7.62
C VAL A 53 -6.21 -3.08 -6.21
N CYS A 54 -6.36 -2.18 -5.22
CA CYS A 54 -6.03 -2.47 -3.83
C CYS A 54 -7.29 -2.48 -2.94
N GLY A 55 -7.52 -3.57 -2.22
CA GLY A 55 -8.49 -3.62 -1.13
C GLY A 55 -7.90 -3.05 0.16
N VAL A 56 -8.57 -2.09 0.79
CA VAL A 56 -8.09 -1.46 2.04
C VAL A 56 -8.46 -2.33 3.24
N ILE A 57 -7.47 -2.80 3.98
CA ILE A 57 -7.64 -3.65 5.18
C ILE A 57 -7.10 -3.02 6.47
N ALA A 58 -6.50 -1.84 6.38
CA ALA A 58 -5.96 -1.10 7.52
C ALA A 58 -6.01 0.41 7.25
N GLN A 59 -6.38 1.19 8.26
CA GLN A 59 -6.41 2.65 8.22
C GLN A 59 -5.31 3.22 9.14
N ARG A 60 -4.17 3.59 8.55
CA ARG A 60 -2.98 4.06 9.27
C ARG A 60 -3.15 5.41 9.99
N THR A 61 -4.24 6.14 9.74
CA THR A 61 -4.62 7.33 10.52
C THR A 61 -5.30 6.99 11.84
N GLU A 62 -5.71 5.73 12.03
CA GLU A 62 -6.44 5.27 13.21
C GLU A 62 -5.64 4.21 13.99
N ALA A 63 -5.11 3.19 13.30
CA ALA A 63 -4.26 2.17 13.92
C ALA A 63 -3.35 1.46 12.90
N GLU A 64 -2.26 0.86 13.39
CA GLU A 64 -1.37 0.00 12.59
C GLU A 64 -1.98 -1.37 12.26
N ARG A 65 -2.92 -1.84 13.09
CA ARG A 65 -3.48 -3.19 12.99
C ARG A 65 -4.37 -3.34 11.76
N VAL A 66 -4.34 -4.54 11.19
CA VAL A 66 -5.30 -4.96 10.16
C VAL A 66 -6.68 -5.15 10.80
N VAL A 67 -7.73 -4.70 10.11
CA VAL A 67 -9.13 -4.99 10.45
C VAL A 67 -9.50 -6.33 9.81
N LEU A 68 -9.35 -7.41 10.57
CA LEU A 68 -9.48 -8.78 10.04
C LEU A 68 -10.90 -9.08 9.56
N GLU A 69 -11.90 -8.48 10.20
CA GLU A 69 -13.32 -8.60 9.86
C GLU A 69 -13.62 -8.02 8.47
N ALA A 70 -12.90 -6.97 8.07
CA ALA A 70 -13.05 -6.33 6.77
C ALA A 70 -12.27 -7.05 5.64
N LYS A 71 -11.29 -7.90 5.99
CA LYS A 71 -10.36 -8.50 5.03
C LYS A 71 -11.08 -9.31 3.95
N ALA A 72 -12.01 -10.18 4.34
CA ALA A 72 -12.71 -11.05 3.39
C ALA A 72 -13.47 -10.23 2.34
N ILE A 73 -14.24 -9.23 2.79
CA ILE A 73 -15.03 -8.35 1.92
C ILE A 73 -14.12 -7.49 1.04
N ALA A 74 -13.01 -6.95 1.59
CA ALA A 74 -12.07 -6.15 0.83
C ALA A 74 -11.41 -6.94 -0.32
N VAL A 75 -11.03 -8.20 -0.05
CA VAL A 75 -10.47 -9.10 -1.06
C VAL A 75 -11.50 -9.41 -2.14
N GLU A 76 -12.72 -9.81 -1.75
CA GLU A 76 -13.78 -10.13 -2.71
C GLU A 76 -14.13 -8.93 -3.61
N ASN A 77 -14.25 -7.74 -3.03
CA ASN A 77 -14.51 -6.51 -3.79
C ASN A 77 -13.37 -6.18 -4.75
N ALA A 78 -12.12 -6.32 -4.32
CA ALA A 78 -10.96 -6.07 -5.18
C ALA A 78 -10.92 -7.05 -6.37
N ILE A 79 -11.23 -8.33 -6.14
CA ILE A 79 -11.32 -9.34 -7.20
C ILE A 79 -12.43 -8.97 -8.19
N ARG A 80 -13.63 -8.64 -7.70
CA ARG A 80 -14.76 -8.27 -8.56
C ARG A 80 -14.42 -7.07 -9.45
N VAL A 81 -13.85 -6.01 -8.87
CA VAL A 81 -13.44 -4.81 -9.62
C VAL A 81 -12.36 -5.16 -10.65
N ALA A 82 -11.38 -5.99 -10.29
CA ALA A 82 -10.31 -6.37 -11.22
C ALA A 82 -10.78 -7.22 -12.41
N VAL A 83 -11.86 -8.01 -12.23
CA VAL A 83 -12.45 -8.82 -13.31
C VAL A 83 -13.33 -7.98 -14.24
N GLU A 84 -13.96 -6.93 -13.72
CA GLU A 84 -14.82 -6.02 -14.50
C GLU A 84 -14.04 -4.96 -15.29
N ALA A 85 -12.79 -4.67 -14.89
CA ALA A 85 -11.95 -3.61 -15.44
C ALA A 85 -11.29 -3.93 -16.80
#